data_AF-A0A1V3QAY1-F1
#
_entry.id   AF-A0A1V3QAY1-F1
#
_cell.length_a   1.000
_cell.length_b   1.000
_cell.length_c   1.000
_cell.angle_alpha   90.00
_cell.angle_beta   90.00
_cell.angle_gamma   90.00
#
_symmetry.space_group_name_H-M   'P 1'
#
loop_
_entity.id
_entity.type
_entity.pdbx_description
1 polymer ?
#
loop_
_entity_poly.entity_id
_entity_poly.type
_entity_poly.pdbx_seq_one_letter_code
_entity_poly.pdbx_strand_id
1 'polypeptide(L)'
;MLLVRFGAAYVIFCRLFCCAILCFFAYIPASIAWWILSKSVAKPGEINLYTFVGLGISFTGLYFFVLLIYRALTGRGRKEDGGLLPPWAINLFVAAFGVMALLIVMFGIYSGKLPAVLGGISYFCIALAVWSARRNQRARGRFRA
;
A
#
# COMPACT_ATOMS: atom_id res chain seq x y z
N MET A 1 -18.79 21.02 -23.47
CA MET A 1 -19.52 20.35 -22.36
C MET A 1 -19.31 18.82 -22.32
N LEU A 2 -19.28 18.12 -23.46
CA LEU A 2 -18.98 16.67 -23.55
C LEU A 2 -17.60 16.26 -23.01
N LEU A 3 -16.54 17.01 -23.33
CA LEU A 3 -15.16 16.73 -22.83
C LEU A 3 -15.04 16.74 -21.30
N VAL A 4 -15.84 17.56 -20.60
CA VAL A 4 -15.85 17.63 -19.13
C VAL A 4 -16.52 16.38 -18.53
N ARG A 5 -17.53 15.82 -19.20
CA ARG A 5 -18.22 14.59 -18.76
C ARG A 5 -17.36 13.34 -18.94
N PHE A 6 -16.59 13.25 -20.04
CA PHE A 6 -15.63 12.15 -20.25
C PHE A 6 -14.49 12.18 -19.22
N GLY A 7 -13.96 13.36 -18.90
CA GLY A 7 -12.96 13.51 -17.84
C GLY A 7 -13.47 13.06 -16.46
N ALA A 8 -14.72 13.39 -16.13
CA ALA A 8 -15.33 12.97 -14.86
C ALA A 8 -15.51 11.44 -14.77
N ALA A 9 -16.01 10.81 -15.83
CA ALA A 9 -16.23 9.36 -15.88
C ALA A 9 -14.91 8.58 -15.73
N TYR A 10 -13.85 9.01 -16.44
CA TYR A 10 -12.52 8.42 -16.35
C TYR A 10 -11.95 8.49 -14.92
N VAL A 11 -12.07 9.65 -14.27
CA VAL A 11 -11.58 9.83 -12.89
C VAL A 11 -12.33 8.91 -11.91
N ILE A 12 -13.65 8.75 -12.07
CA ILE A 12 -14.46 7.84 -11.23
C ILE A 12 -13.99 6.40 -11.45
N PHE A 13 -13.83 5.97 -12.71
CA PHE A 13 -13.35 4.64 -13.04
C PHE A 13 -11.99 4.34 -12.41
N CYS A 14 -11.01 5.25 -12.55
CA CYS A 14 -9.70 5.09 -11.93
C CYS A 14 -9.78 5.01 -10.41
N ARG A 15 -10.67 5.78 -9.75
CA ARG A 15 -10.85 5.71 -8.29
C ARG A 15 -11.40 4.35 -7.86
N LEU A 16 -12.42 3.83 -8.55
CA LEU A 16 -13.00 2.53 -8.26
C LEU A 16 -12.00 1.41 -8.50
N PHE A 17 -11.23 1.49 -9.59
CA PHE A 17 -10.18 0.52 -9.89
C PHE A 17 -9.07 0.52 -8.84
N CYS A 18 -8.56 1.70 -8.44
CA CYS A 18 -7.59 1.81 -7.35
C CYS A 18 -8.18 1.31 -6.02
N CYS A 19 -9.45 1.59 -5.73
CA CYS A 19 -10.13 1.08 -4.55
C CYS A 19 -10.19 -0.45 -4.55
N ALA A 20 -10.54 -1.08 -5.66
CA ALA A 20 -10.58 -2.53 -5.78
C ALA A 20 -9.20 -3.16 -5.52
N ILE A 21 -8.13 -2.57 -6.07
CA ILE A 21 -6.76 -3.00 -5.81
C ILE A 21 -6.41 -2.84 -4.32
N LEU A 22 -6.74 -1.71 -3.70
CA LEU A 22 -6.48 -1.49 -2.28
C LEU A 22 -7.26 -2.46 -1.38
N CYS A 23 -8.51 -2.80 -1.72
CA CYS A 23 -9.29 -3.83 -1.02
C CYS A 23 -8.62 -5.21 -1.10
N PHE A 24 -8.05 -5.55 -2.27
CA PHE A 24 -7.28 -6.79 -2.43
C PHE A 24 -6.04 -6.82 -1.51
N PHE A 25 -5.31 -5.70 -1.41
CA PHE A 25 -4.18 -5.60 -0.48
C PHE A 25 -4.61 -5.57 0.99
N ALA A 26 -5.77 -4.98 1.32
CA ALA A 26 -6.34 -4.97 2.66
C ALA A 26 -6.78 -6.37 3.14
N TYR A 27 -7.16 -7.25 2.21
CA TYR A 27 -7.59 -8.61 2.51
C TYR A 27 -6.48 -9.45 3.17
N ILE A 28 -5.22 -9.26 2.78
CA ILE A 28 -4.08 -10.00 3.35
C ILE A 28 -3.91 -9.72 4.86
N PRO A 29 -3.75 -8.47 5.33
CA PRO A 29 -3.66 -8.20 6.76
C PRO A 29 -4.97 -8.54 7.49
N ALA A 30 -6.15 -8.39 6.85
CA ALA A 30 -7.43 -8.80 7.43
C ALA A 30 -7.49 -10.30 7.74
N SER A 31 -7.13 -11.12 6.76
CA SER A 31 -7.14 -12.58 6.90
C SER A 31 -6.12 -13.07 7.92
N ILE A 32 -4.93 -12.47 7.97
CA ILE A 32 -3.92 -12.78 9.00
C ILE A 32 -4.45 -12.42 10.39
N ALA A 33 -5.01 -11.22 10.56
CA ALA A 33 -5.58 -10.79 11.83
C ALA A 33 -6.72 -11.73 12.28
N TRP A 34 -7.61 -12.10 11.37
CA TRP A 34 -8.69 -13.05 11.64
C TRP A 34 -8.18 -14.44 12.04
N TRP A 35 -7.17 -14.97 11.34
CA TRP A 35 -6.55 -16.25 11.68
C TRP A 35 -5.91 -16.24 13.07
N ILE A 36 -5.22 -15.16 13.42
CA ILE A 36 -4.64 -15.00 14.76
C ILE A 36 -5.74 -14.90 15.84
N LEU A 37 -6.78 -14.10 15.60
CA LEU A 37 -7.91 -13.93 16.52
C LEU A 37 -8.65 -15.24 16.78
N SER A 38 -8.99 -15.96 15.71
CA SER A 38 -9.68 -17.27 15.81
C SER A 38 -8.83 -18.31 16.56
N LYS A 39 -7.52 -18.34 16.33
CA LYS A 39 -6.60 -19.18 17.13
C LYS A 39 -6.54 -18.77 18.60
N SER A 40 -6.56 -17.48 18.88
CA SER A 40 -6.51 -16.95 20.26
C SER A 40 -7.73 -17.37 21.07
N VAL A 41 -8.90 -17.44 20.43
CA VAL A 41 -10.14 -17.92 21.06
C VAL A 41 -10.13 -19.44 21.24
N ALA A 42 -9.66 -20.19 20.24
CA ALA A 42 -9.68 -21.66 20.29
C ALA A 42 -8.61 -22.25 21.23
N LYS A 43 -7.42 -21.63 21.29
CA LYS A 43 -6.26 -22.14 22.04
C LYS A 43 -5.44 -21.00 22.66
N PRO A 44 -5.91 -20.39 23.75
CA PRO A 44 -5.25 -19.25 24.37
C PRO A 44 -3.84 -19.56 24.92
N GLY A 45 -3.54 -20.83 25.24
CA GLY A 45 -2.22 -21.24 25.73
C GLY A 45 -1.10 -21.26 24.69
N GLU A 46 -1.43 -21.15 23.39
CA GLU A 46 -0.43 -21.12 22.30
C GLU A 46 -0.06 -19.68 21.89
N ILE A 47 -0.55 -18.66 22.60
CA ILE A 47 -0.30 -17.25 22.26
C ILE A 47 1.10 -16.84 22.74
N ASN A 48 2.00 -16.65 21.77
CA ASN A 48 3.35 -16.15 22.00
C ASN A 48 3.45 -14.64 21.71
N LEU A 49 4.53 -14.01 22.18
CA LEU A 49 4.84 -12.61 21.88
C LEU A 49 4.84 -12.33 20.36
N TYR A 50 5.35 -13.26 19.56
CA TYR A 50 5.35 -13.16 18.08
C TYR A 50 3.94 -13.03 17.49
N THR A 51 2.96 -13.69 18.10
CA THR A 51 1.55 -13.65 17.69
C THR A 51 0.96 -12.26 17.91
N PHE A 52 1.29 -11.62 19.05
CA PHE A 52 0.89 -10.24 19.33
C PHE A 52 1.55 -9.23 18.39
N VAL A 53 2.85 -9.41 18.09
CA VAL A 53 3.55 -8.55 17.13
C VAL A 53 2.93 -8.66 15.74
N GLY A 54 2.65 -9.89 15.28
CA GLY A 54 1.97 -10.14 14.01
C GLY A 54 0.59 -9.46 13.95
N LEU A 55 -0.20 -9.59 15.01
CA LEU A 55 -1.52 -8.95 15.12
C LEU A 55 -1.43 -7.42 15.07
N GLY A 56 -0.47 -6.82 15.78
CA GLY A 56 -0.22 -5.38 15.74
C GLY A 56 0.16 -4.86 14.36
N ILE A 57 1.04 -5.57 13.65
CA ILE A 57 1.43 -5.24 12.28
C ILE A 57 0.22 -5.37 11.34
N SER A 58 -0.55 -6.45 11.45
CA SER A 58 -1.74 -6.67 10.63
C SER A 58 -2.80 -5.62 10.86
N PHE A 59 -3.11 -5.25 12.11
CA PHE A 59 -4.08 -4.19 12.39
C PHE A 59 -3.62 -2.82 11.92
N THR A 60 -2.34 -2.48 12.10
CA THR A 60 -1.77 -1.22 11.61
C THR A 60 -1.84 -1.14 10.08
N GLY A 61 -1.46 -2.24 9.40
CA GLY A 61 -1.55 -2.35 7.95
C GLY A 61 -2.99 -2.27 7.45
N LEU A 62 -3.92 -2.97 8.10
CA LEU A 62 -5.34 -2.92 7.78
C LEU A 62 -5.90 -1.51 7.91
N TYR A 63 -5.64 -0.85 9.05
CA TYR A 63 -6.05 0.53 9.28
C TYR A 63 -5.53 1.47 8.19
N PHE A 64 -4.25 1.33 7.81
CA PHE A 64 -3.65 2.10 6.74
C PHE A 64 -4.34 1.87 5.39
N PHE A 65 -4.63 0.62 5.02
CA PHE A 65 -5.35 0.33 3.77
C PHE A 65 -6.79 0.83 3.78
N VAL A 66 -7.49 0.72 4.91
CA VAL A 66 -8.85 1.26 5.06
C VAL A 66 -8.85 2.79 4.90
N LEU A 67 -7.88 3.49 5.48
CA LEU A 67 -7.70 4.92 5.26
C LEU A 67 -7.45 5.25 3.79
N LEU A 68 -6.63 4.47 3.09
CA LEU A 68 -6.38 4.66 1.66
C LEU A 68 -7.64 4.43 0.82
N ILE A 69 -8.42 3.40 1.14
CA ILE A 69 -9.71 3.10 0.49
C ILE A 69 -10.68 4.27 0.70
N TYR A 70 -10.85 4.72 1.95
CA TYR A 70 -11.70 5.84 2.29
C TYR A 70 -11.29 7.11 1.53
N ARG A 71 -9.98 7.39 1.43
CA ARG A 71 -9.45 8.52 0.65
C ARG A 71 -9.64 8.35 -0.85
N ALA A 72 -9.47 7.15 -1.39
CA ALA A 72 -9.69 6.87 -2.81
C ALA A 72 -11.14 7.10 -3.22
N LEU A 73 -12.09 6.70 -2.36
CA LEU A 73 -13.53 6.88 -2.59
C LEU A 73 -13.97 8.33 -2.40
N THR A 74 -13.69 8.92 -1.24
CA THR A 74 -14.22 10.25 -0.88
C THR A 74 -13.43 11.40 -1.50
N GLY A 75 -12.14 11.20 -1.81
CA GLY A 75 -11.24 12.26 -2.23
C GLY A 75 -10.97 13.32 -1.16
N ARG A 76 -11.48 13.15 0.07
CA ARG A 76 -11.21 14.05 1.21
C ARG A 76 -9.76 13.88 1.68
N GLY A 77 -9.12 14.98 2.11
CA GLY A 77 -7.71 15.02 2.54
C GLY A 77 -6.68 15.22 1.41
N ARG A 78 -7.10 15.20 0.13
CA ARG A 78 -6.18 15.30 -1.01
C ARG A 78 -5.57 16.70 -1.21
N LYS A 79 -6.26 17.75 -0.74
CA LYS A 79 -5.85 19.16 -0.86
C LYS A 79 -5.00 19.64 0.31
N GLU A 80 -5.23 19.12 1.51
CA GLU A 80 -4.53 19.51 2.74
C GLU A 80 -3.17 18.81 2.89
N ASP A 81 -3.04 17.57 2.39
CA ASP A 81 -1.79 16.79 2.45
C ASP A 81 -0.92 16.90 1.18
N GLY A 82 -1.34 17.69 0.18
CA GLY A 82 -0.65 17.80 -1.12
C GLY A 82 -0.66 16.52 -1.97
N GLY A 83 -1.47 15.52 -1.62
CA GLY A 83 -1.50 14.21 -2.27
C GLY A 83 -2.32 13.16 -1.50
N LEU A 84 -2.29 11.90 -1.97
CA LEU A 84 -3.06 10.78 -1.41
C LEU A 84 -2.60 10.38 0.02
N LEU A 85 -1.36 10.71 0.39
CA LEU A 85 -0.69 10.34 1.63
C LEU A 85 0.24 11.49 2.11
N PRO A 86 0.44 11.66 3.43
CA PRO A 86 1.44 12.57 3.96
C PRO A 86 2.84 12.29 3.37
N PRO A 87 3.70 13.31 3.17
CA PRO A 87 5.03 13.12 2.56
C PRO A 87 5.92 12.13 3.31
N TRP A 88 5.76 12.05 4.64
CA TRP A 88 6.48 11.09 5.49
C TRP A 88 5.97 9.66 5.30
N ALA A 89 4.66 9.47 5.13
CA ALA A 89 4.05 8.16 4.90
C ALA A 89 4.46 7.60 3.53
N ILE A 90 4.54 8.44 2.50
CA ILE A 90 5.05 8.03 1.18
C ILE A 90 6.52 7.60 1.28
N ASN A 91 7.35 8.34 2.05
CA ASN A 91 8.74 7.95 2.28
C ASN A 91 8.85 6.59 2.96
N LEU A 92 8.05 6.39 4.01
CA LEU A 92 8.02 5.14 4.76
C LEU A 92 7.58 3.98 3.86
N PHE A 93 6.58 4.20 3.01
CA PHE A 93 6.07 3.22 2.08
C PHE A 93 7.10 2.86 1.00
N VAL A 94 7.75 3.86 0.37
CA VAL A 94 8.81 3.63 -0.61
C VAL A 94 10.00 2.92 0.01
N ALA A 95 10.41 3.31 1.22
CA ALA A 95 11.50 2.64 1.94
C ALA A 95 11.14 1.20 2.29
N ALA A 96 9.95 0.95 2.86
CA ALA A 96 9.50 -0.39 3.22
C ALA A 96 9.37 -1.29 2.00
N PHE A 97 8.76 -0.81 0.90
CA PHE A 97 8.64 -1.57 -0.34
C PHE A 97 9.99 -1.80 -1.01
N GLY A 98 10.89 -0.81 -0.99
CA GLY A 98 12.25 -0.96 -1.51
C GLY A 98 13.07 -2.00 -0.75
N VAL A 99 13.00 -1.98 0.59
CA VAL A 99 13.67 -2.97 1.45
C VAL A 99 13.06 -4.36 1.25
N MET A 100 11.73 -4.48 1.24
CA MET A 100 11.04 -5.75 0.95
C MET A 100 11.42 -6.30 -0.43
N ALA A 101 11.45 -5.45 -1.46
CA ALA A 101 11.85 -5.83 -2.80
C ALA A 101 13.27 -6.40 -2.82
N LEU A 102 14.23 -5.71 -2.18
CA LEU A 102 15.61 -6.18 -2.06
C LEU A 102 15.70 -7.53 -1.34
N LEU A 103 14.98 -7.70 -0.23
CA LEU A 103 14.94 -8.97 0.52
C LEU A 103 14.36 -10.12 -0.33
N ILE A 104 13.28 -9.86 -1.07
CA ILE A 104 12.67 -10.85 -1.97
C ILE A 104 13.62 -11.24 -3.11
N VAL A 105 14.31 -10.26 -3.71
CA VAL A 105 15.32 -10.52 -4.75
C VAL A 105 16.46 -11.36 -4.18
N MET A 106 17.02 -10.98 -3.03
CA MET A 106 18.09 -11.74 -2.37
C MET A 106 17.67 -13.17 -2.06
N PHE A 107 16.46 -13.35 -1.51
CA PHE A 107 15.90 -14.67 -1.23
C PHE A 107 15.67 -15.49 -2.49
N GLY A 108 15.20 -14.87 -3.56
CA GLY A 108 15.00 -15.50 -4.86
C GLY A 108 16.32 -15.97 -5.49
N ILE A 109 17.38 -15.17 -5.41
CA ILE A 109 18.73 -15.52 -5.86
C ILE A 109 19.27 -16.69 -5.04
N TYR A 110 19.19 -16.60 -3.71
CA TYR A 110 19.68 -17.66 -2.82
C TYR A 110 18.95 -18.98 -3.03
N SER A 111 17.63 -18.94 -3.25
CA SER A 111 16.80 -20.13 -3.45
C SER A 111 16.78 -20.65 -4.90
N GLY A 112 17.46 -19.97 -5.83
CA GLY A 112 17.42 -20.31 -7.27
C GLY A 112 16.04 -20.15 -7.92
N LYS A 113 15.11 -19.40 -7.31
CA LYS A 113 13.72 -19.26 -7.77
C LYS A 113 13.54 -17.98 -8.58
N LEU A 114 13.64 -18.11 -9.90
CA LEU A 114 13.33 -17.05 -10.88
C LEU A 114 12.02 -16.28 -10.61
N PRO A 115 10.89 -16.94 -10.25
CA PRO A 115 9.65 -16.22 -9.95
C PRO A 115 9.76 -15.25 -8.77
N ALA A 116 10.53 -15.60 -7.74
CA ALA A 116 10.74 -14.73 -6.59
C ALA A 116 11.59 -13.50 -6.97
N VAL A 117 12.62 -13.69 -7.80
CA VAL A 117 13.46 -12.59 -8.31
C VAL A 117 12.63 -11.62 -9.15
N LEU A 118 11.84 -12.13 -10.10
CA LEU A 118 10.95 -11.30 -10.93
C LEU A 118 9.89 -10.58 -10.09
N GLY A 119 9.34 -11.26 -9.08
CA GLY A 119 8.46 -10.65 -8.10
C GLY A 119 9.13 -9.47 -7.38
N GLY A 120 10.33 -9.66 -6.85
CA GLY A 120 11.08 -8.60 -6.18
C GLY A 120 11.40 -7.41 -7.09
N ILE A 121 11.81 -7.65 -8.34
CA ILE A 121 12.06 -6.58 -9.33
C ILE A 121 10.77 -5.78 -9.58
N SER A 122 9.61 -6.43 -9.71
CA SER A 122 8.35 -5.72 -9.92
C SER A 122 8.01 -4.78 -8.76
N TYR A 123 8.22 -5.20 -7.51
CA TYR A 123 8.07 -4.34 -6.33
C TYR A 123 9.04 -3.17 -6.32
N PHE A 124 10.28 -3.38 -6.78
CA PHE A 124 11.27 -2.31 -6.92
C PHE A 124 10.86 -1.25 -7.95
N CYS A 125 10.34 -1.68 -9.11
CA CYS A 125 9.79 -0.80 -10.13
C CYS A 125 8.63 0.05 -9.61
N ILE A 126 7.74 -0.54 -8.80
CA ILE A 126 6.63 0.20 -8.16
C ILE A 126 7.17 1.25 -7.19
N ALA A 127 8.15 0.92 -6.35
CA ALA A 127 8.76 1.87 -5.43
C ALA A 127 9.40 3.06 -6.18
N LEU A 128 10.11 2.79 -7.29
CA LEU A 128 10.68 3.83 -8.15
C LEU A 128 9.61 4.69 -8.84
N ALA A 129 8.52 4.09 -9.32
CA ALA A 129 7.41 4.82 -9.92
C ALA A 129 6.76 5.79 -8.93
N VAL A 130 6.54 5.34 -7.69
CA VAL A 130 6.00 6.19 -6.61
C VAL A 130 6.97 7.32 -6.26
N TRP A 131 8.28 7.04 -6.20
CA TRP A 131 9.31 8.06 -5.96
C TRP A 131 9.36 9.11 -7.08
N SER A 132 9.31 8.67 -8.34
CA SER A 132 9.27 9.54 -9.52
C SER A 132 8.03 10.45 -9.54
N ALA A 133 6.85 9.87 -9.28
CA ALA A 133 5.60 10.63 -9.19
C ALA A 133 5.68 11.74 -8.14
N ARG A 134 6.30 11.46 -6.98
CA ARG A 134 6.51 12.45 -5.93
C ARG A 134 7.50 13.54 -6.34
N ARG A 135 8.62 13.19 -6.99
CA ARG A 135 9.60 14.17 -7.48
C ARG A 135 8.93 15.16 -8.45
N ASN A 136 8.06 14.65 -9.33
CA ASN A 136 7.29 15.48 -10.25
C ASN A 136 6.24 16.36 -9.57
N GLN A 137 5.61 15.89 -8.48
CA GLN A 137 4.69 16.72 -7.69
C GLN A 137 5.40 17.87 -6.98
N ARG A 138 6.57 17.63 -6.38
CA ARG A 138 7.39 18.68 -5.77
C ARG A 138 7.86 19.72 -6.79
N ALA A 139 8.25 19.27 -7.98
CA ALA A 139 8.62 20.18 -9.07
C ALA A 139 7.46 21.09 -9.47
N ARG A 140 6.23 20.56 -9.59
CA ARG A 140 5.04 21.35 -9.92
C ARG A 140 4.56 22.28 -8.80
N GLY A 141 4.75 21.90 -7.54
CA GLY A 141 4.44 22.75 -6.39
C GLY A 141 5.30 24.02 -6.33
N ARG A 142 6.55 23.96 -6.79
CA ARG A 142 7.47 25.12 -6.89
C ARG A 142 7.10 26.14 -7.98
N PHE A 143 6.22 25.79 -8.93
CA PHE A 143 5.77 26.72 -9.98
C PHE A 143 4.43 27.40 -9.65
N ARG A 144 3.81 27.07 -8.52
CA ARG A 144 2.52 27.63 -8.08
C ARG A 144 2.61 28.47 -6.80
N ALA A 145 3.78 28.52 -6.20
CA ALA A 145 4.13 29.42 -5.09
C ALA A 145 4.95 30.57 -5.67
#